data_AF-A0A0R3DQF7-F1
#
_entry.id   AF-A0A0R3DQF7-F1
#
_cell.length_a   1.000
_cell.length_b   1.000
_cell.length_c   1.000
_cell.angle_alpha   90.00
_cell.angle_beta   90.00
_cell.angle_gamma   90.00
#
_symmetry.space_group_name_H-M   'P 1'
#
loop_
_entity.id
_entity.type
_entity.pdbx_description
1 polymer ?
#
loop_
_entity_poly.entity_id
_entity_poly.type
_entity_poly.pdbx_seq_one_letter_code
_entity_poly.pdbx_strand_id
1 'polypeptide(L)'
;MADTNNVDYERSDVRLRLVGWLAAGLATFVVVTPLVLPLMFPSSTKHVTPASRPAMSSNAPPLEVSPQTTLQATRQGEAQIERSYGWADRSRGEVRIPIDRAVDILVRKGLPGWPSP
;
A
#
# COMPACT_ATOMS: atom_id res chain seq x y z
N MET A 1 -10.96 -14.46 -65.24
CA MET A 1 -10.71 -13.83 -63.93
C MET A 1 -10.47 -14.95 -62.93
N ALA A 2 -9.22 -15.18 -62.57
CA ALA A 2 -8.84 -15.97 -61.41
C ALA A 2 -7.42 -15.52 -61.03
N ASP A 3 -7.34 -14.47 -60.21
CA ASP A 3 -6.11 -14.10 -59.52
C ASP A 3 -5.74 -15.25 -58.60
N THR A 4 -4.58 -15.86 -58.85
CA THR A 4 -3.98 -16.79 -57.92
C THR A 4 -3.24 -15.96 -56.89
N ASN A 5 -3.87 -15.76 -55.73
CA ASN A 5 -3.22 -15.22 -54.54
C ASN A 5 -2.05 -16.14 -54.19
N ASN A 6 -0.85 -15.78 -54.66
CA ASN A 6 0.37 -16.46 -54.29
C ASN A 6 0.65 -16.16 -52.82
N VAL A 7 0.29 -17.09 -51.93
CA VAL A 7 0.62 -17.01 -50.52
C VAL A 7 2.05 -17.52 -50.37
N ASP A 8 3.00 -16.60 -50.40
CA ASP A 8 4.40 -16.91 -50.12
C ASP A 8 4.53 -17.24 -48.61
N TYR A 9 4.65 -18.53 -48.29
CA TYR A 9 5.01 -18.99 -46.96
C TYR A 9 6.54 -19.05 -46.85
N GLU A 10 7.13 -18.30 -45.93
CA GLU A 10 8.56 -18.28 -45.69
C GLU A 10 9.05 -19.64 -45.17
N ARG A 11 9.69 -20.41 -46.06
CA ARG A 11 10.26 -21.74 -45.83
C ARG A 11 11.64 -21.68 -45.15
N SER A 12 11.86 -20.68 -44.29
CA SER A 12 13.06 -20.65 -43.45
C SER A 12 12.79 -21.52 -42.23
N ASP A 13 13.09 -22.80 -42.36
CA ASP A 13 12.97 -23.78 -41.27
C ASP A 13 13.70 -23.28 -40.02
N VAL A 14 12.96 -23.17 -38.93
CA VAL A 14 13.55 -22.84 -37.62
C VAL A 14 14.69 -23.82 -37.37
N ARG A 15 15.90 -23.29 -37.23
CA ARG A 15 17.11 -24.11 -37.07
C ARG A 15 16.91 -25.05 -35.87
N LEU A 16 16.99 -26.36 -36.09
CA LEU A 16 16.78 -27.38 -35.04
C LEU A 16 17.65 -27.13 -33.79
N ARG A 17 18.85 -26.57 -33.99
CA ARG A 17 19.76 -26.16 -32.90
C ARG A 17 19.19 -25.04 -32.02
N LEU A 18 18.48 -24.07 -32.62
CA LEU A 18 17.82 -22.99 -31.88
C LEU A 18 16.68 -23.55 -31.03
N VAL A 19 15.87 -24.45 -31.61
CA VAL A 19 14.79 -25.14 -30.88
C VAL A 19 15.37 -25.95 -29.71
N GLY A 20 16.47 -26.67 -29.93
CA GLY A 20 17.16 -27.42 -28.88
C GLY A 20 17.66 -26.53 -27.73
N TRP A 21 18.26 -25.38 -28.03
CA TRP A 21 18.70 -24.42 -27.02
C TRP A 21 17.54 -23.80 -26.24
N LEU A 22 16.43 -23.47 -26.92
CA LEU A 22 15.21 -22.98 -26.28
C LEU A 22 14.63 -24.01 -25.32
N ALA A 23 14.51 -25.26 -25.77
CA ALA A 23 14.03 -26.37 -24.94
C ALA A 23 14.93 -26.60 -23.72
N ALA A 24 16.25 -26.58 -23.91
CA ALA A 24 17.22 -26.71 -22.82
C ALA A 24 17.14 -25.54 -21.83
N GLY A 25 16.99 -24.30 -22.32
CA GLY A 25 16.83 -23.11 -21.49
C GLY A 25 15.56 -23.17 -20.65
N LEU A 26 14.43 -23.55 -21.27
CA LEU A 26 13.16 -23.70 -20.56
C LEU A 26 13.23 -24.81 -19.50
N ALA A 27 13.80 -25.97 -19.84
CA ALA A 27 13.99 -27.07 -18.90
C ALA A 27 14.88 -26.64 -17.71
N THR A 28 15.97 -25.93 -18.00
CA THR A 28 16.86 -25.39 -16.97
C THR A 28 16.12 -24.42 -16.06
N PHE A 29 15.33 -23.49 -16.62
CA PHE A 29 14.55 -22.55 -15.82
C PHE A 29 13.54 -23.25 -14.90
N VAL A 30 12.82 -24.25 -15.41
CA VAL A 30 11.85 -25.04 -14.64
C VAL A 30 12.51 -25.80 -13.49
N VAL A 31 13.75 -26.27 -13.67
CA VAL A 31 14.51 -26.99 -12.62
C VAL A 31 15.17 -26.03 -11.63
N VAL A 32 15.76 -24.94 -12.10
CA VAL A 32 16.52 -23.99 -11.27
C VAL A 32 15.59 -23.18 -10.37
N THR A 33 14.42 -22.77 -10.87
CA THR A 33 13.46 -21.96 -10.11
C THR A 33 13.07 -22.60 -8.77
N PRO A 34 12.55 -23.85 -8.69
CA PRO A 34 12.21 -24.47 -7.42
C PRO A 34 13.43 -24.76 -6.53
N LEU A 35 14.64 -24.76 -7.10
CA LEU A 35 15.89 -24.96 -6.35
C LEU A 35 16.38 -23.65 -5.69
N VAL A 36 16.21 -22.51 -6.36
CA VAL A 36 16.62 -21.19 -5.87
C VAL A 36 15.60 -20.57 -4.91
N LEU A 37 14.31 -20.78 -5.15
CA LEU A 37 13.23 -20.27 -4.29
C LEU A 37 13.41 -20.58 -2.79
N PRO A 38 13.72 -21.81 -2.35
CA PRO A 38 13.92 -22.09 -0.92
C PRO A 38 15.18 -21.43 -0.33
N LEU A 39 16.19 -21.14 -1.16
CA LEU A 39 17.40 -20.42 -0.72
C LEU A 39 17.11 -18.94 -0.49
N MET A 40 16.35 -18.29 -1.36
CA MET A 40 15.99 -16.88 -1.23
C MET A 40 14.85 -16.64 -0.24
N PHE A 41 13.91 -17.58 -0.14
CA PHE A 41 12.72 -17.49 0.69
C PHE A 41 12.61 -18.70 1.64
N PRO A 42 13.54 -18.84 2.60
CA PRO A 42 13.55 -19.98 3.53
C PRO A 42 12.30 -20.04 4.43
N SER A 43 11.57 -18.93 4.56
CA SER A 43 10.34 -18.84 5.35
C SER A 43 9.07 -19.27 4.59
N SER A 44 9.07 -19.26 3.25
CA SER A 44 7.87 -19.58 2.45
C SER A 44 7.66 -21.09 2.25
N THR A 45 8.67 -21.92 2.55
CA THR A 45 8.56 -23.39 2.53
C THR A 45 7.89 -23.95 3.78
N LYS A 46 7.71 -23.12 4.82
CA LYS A 46 6.93 -23.45 6.00
C LYS A 46 5.46 -23.53 5.58
N HIS A 47 4.95 -24.76 5.44
CA HIS A 47 3.54 -25.00 5.17
C HIS A 47 2.73 -24.51 6.36
N VAL A 48 2.12 -23.33 6.23
CA VAL A 48 1.12 -22.84 7.19
C VAL A 48 -0.20 -23.48 6.80
N THR A 49 -0.58 -24.55 7.49
CA THR A 49 -1.88 -25.18 7.30
C THR A 49 -2.98 -24.16 7.62
N PRO A 50 -4.01 -23.98 6.78
CA PRO A 50 -5.09 -23.01 7.04
C PRO A 50 -5.93 -23.35 8.29
N ALA A 51 -5.76 -24.55 8.85
CA ALA A 51 -6.37 -24.97 10.12
C ALA A 51 -5.56 -24.57 11.37
N SER A 52 -4.33 -24.06 11.19
CA SER A 52 -3.59 -23.42 12.26
C SER A 52 -4.24 -22.06 12.50
N ARG A 53 -4.97 -21.90 13.61
CA ARG A 53 -5.32 -20.57 14.16
C ARG A 53 -4.10 -19.69 13.93
N PRO A 54 -4.22 -18.52 13.26
CA PRO A 54 -3.05 -17.74 12.90
C PRO A 54 -2.23 -17.65 14.17
N ALA A 55 -0.99 -18.14 14.11
CA ALA A 55 -0.02 -17.75 15.11
C ALA A 55 0.06 -16.25 14.91
N MET A 56 -0.82 -15.51 15.61
CA MET A 56 -0.63 -14.12 15.91
C MET A 56 0.74 -14.14 16.51
N SER A 57 1.75 -13.87 15.68
CA SER A 57 3.08 -13.64 16.17
C SER A 57 2.88 -12.68 17.32
N SER A 58 3.54 -12.89 18.45
CA SER A 58 3.46 -11.98 19.59
C SER A 58 3.73 -10.50 19.21
N ASN A 59 4.22 -10.25 18.00
CA ASN A 59 4.51 -8.96 17.38
C ASN A 59 3.54 -8.54 16.26
N ALA A 60 2.43 -9.25 16.02
CA ALA A 60 1.40 -8.80 15.10
C ALA A 60 0.57 -7.71 15.79
N PRO A 61 0.27 -6.57 15.14
CA PRO A 61 -0.67 -5.61 15.68
C PRO A 61 -2.00 -6.31 16.03
N PRO A 62 -2.55 -6.10 17.24
CA PRO A 62 -3.82 -6.72 17.60
C PRO A 62 -4.89 -6.29 16.60
N LEU A 63 -5.74 -7.23 16.18
CA LEU A 63 -6.88 -6.90 15.33
C LEU A 63 -7.87 -6.04 16.14
N GLU A 64 -8.25 -4.91 15.56
CA GLU A 64 -9.30 -4.04 16.09
C GLU A 64 -10.63 -4.81 16.13
N VAL A 65 -11.19 -4.99 17.32
CA VAL A 65 -12.40 -5.81 17.55
C VAL A 65 -13.67 -5.09 17.09
N SER A 66 -13.72 -3.76 17.22
CA SER A 66 -14.89 -2.94 16.90
C SER A 66 -14.51 -1.61 16.24
N PRO A 67 -14.14 -1.62 14.95
CA PRO A 67 -13.66 -0.42 14.25
C PRO A 67 -14.64 0.77 14.30
N GLN A 68 -15.95 0.50 14.30
CA GLN A 68 -16.97 1.55 14.31
C GLN A 68 -16.98 2.35 15.62
N THR A 69 -16.90 1.68 16.77
CA THR A 69 -16.91 2.36 18.07
C THR A 69 -15.63 3.16 18.27
N THR A 70 -14.49 2.60 17.86
CA THR A 70 -13.19 3.27 17.96
C THR A 70 -13.17 4.54 17.10
N LEU A 71 -13.63 4.47 15.84
CA LEU A 71 -13.76 5.64 14.99
C LEU A 71 -14.72 6.70 15.57
N GLN A 72 -15.83 6.30 16.18
CA GLN A 72 -16.75 7.24 16.84
C GLN A 72 -16.09 7.93 18.03
N ALA A 73 -15.37 7.20 18.87
CA ALA A 73 -14.66 7.75 20.02
C ALA A 73 -13.56 8.75 19.57
N THR A 74 -12.80 8.42 18.53
CA THR A 74 -11.80 9.32 17.94
C THR A 74 -12.44 10.62 17.45
N ARG A 75 -13.53 10.53 16.66
CA ARG A 75 -14.24 11.72 16.16
C ARG A 75 -14.79 12.59 17.27
N GLN A 76 -15.30 11.99 18.35
CA GLN A 76 -15.79 12.73 19.51
C GLN A 76 -14.66 13.44 20.26
N GLY A 77 -13.51 12.77 20.42
CA GLY A 77 -12.32 13.36 21.02
C GLY A 77 -11.79 14.55 20.22
N GLU A 78 -11.69 14.40 18.90
CA GLU A 78 -11.30 15.48 17.98
C GLU A 78 -12.26 16.67 18.06
N ALA A 79 -13.57 16.42 17.96
CA ALA A 79 -14.59 17.47 18.06
C ALA A 79 -14.53 18.22 19.40
N GLN A 80 -14.23 17.53 20.49
CA GLN A 80 -14.07 18.15 21.81
C GLN A 80 -12.83 19.06 21.86
N ILE A 81 -11.70 18.62 21.28
CA ILE A 81 -10.45 19.39 21.22
C ILE A 81 -10.63 20.67 20.41
N GLU A 82 -11.33 20.61 19.28
CA GLU A 82 -11.58 21.75 18.38
C GLU A 82 -12.51 22.81 19.00
N ARG A 83 -13.44 22.38 19.85
CA ARG A 83 -14.49 23.24 20.44
C ARG A 83 -14.17 23.73 21.85
N SER A 84 -13.07 23.27 22.45
CA SER A 84 -12.71 23.59 23.82
C SER A 84 -11.37 24.29 23.95
N TYR A 85 -11.26 25.07 25.01
CA TYR A 85 -9.97 25.63 25.42
C TYR A 85 -9.10 24.53 26.04
N GLY A 86 -7.80 24.66 25.85
CA GLY A 86 -6.84 23.74 26.45
C GLY A 86 -5.42 24.27 26.37
N TRP A 87 -4.47 23.54 26.92
CA TRP A 87 -3.06 23.85 26.74
C TRP A 87 -2.56 23.21 25.45
N ALA A 88 -1.86 23.99 24.61
CA ALA A 88 -1.08 23.46 23.51
C ALA A 88 0.34 23.12 24.00
N ASP A 89 0.95 24.05 24.75
CA ASP A 89 2.20 23.85 25.47
C ASP A 89 2.17 24.63 26.79
N ARG A 90 2.01 23.90 27.89
CA ARG A 90 1.93 24.50 29.22
C ARG A 90 3.26 25.10 29.69
N SER A 91 4.39 24.58 29.22
CA SER A 91 5.72 25.07 29.60
C SER A 91 6.04 26.43 28.98
N ARG A 92 5.52 26.66 27.76
CA ARG A 92 5.67 27.92 27.02
C ARG A 92 4.51 28.89 27.22
N GLY A 93 3.50 28.51 28.00
CA GLY A 93 2.30 29.32 28.23
C GLY A 93 1.37 29.41 27.01
N GLU A 94 1.47 28.47 26.06
CA GLU A 94 0.69 28.47 24.83
C GLU A 94 -0.66 27.77 25.03
N VAL A 95 -1.74 28.52 24.80
CA VAL A 95 -3.12 28.07 25.01
C VAL A 95 -3.78 27.82 23.65
N ARG A 96 -4.43 26.66 23.53
CA ARG A 96 -5.36 26.35 22.44
C ARG A 96 -6.70 27.02 22.70
N ILE A 97 -7.20 27.71 21.68
CA ILE A 97 -8.54 28.29 21.64
C ILE A 97 -9.45 27.49 20.69
N PRO A 98 -10.78 27.48 20.91
CA PRO A 98 -11.72 26.90 19.96
C PRO A 98 -11.60 27.53 18.58
N ILE A 99 -11.84 26.74 17.52
CA ILE A 99 -11.69 27.20 16.13
C ILE A 99 -12.59 28.40 15.84
N ASP A 100 -13.85 28.37 16.27
CA ASP A 100 -14.79 29.49 16.07
C ASP A 100 -14.23 30.79 16.66
N ARG A 101 -13.57 30.69 17.83
CA ARG A 101 -12.95 31.85 18.46
C ARG A 101 -11.69 32.31 17.73
N ALA A 102 -10.90 31.39 17.19
CA ALA A 102 -9.75 31.72 16.37
C ALA A 102 -10.19 32.50 15.12
N VAL A 103 -11.25 32.05 14.45
CA VAL A 103 -11.84 32.73 13.29
C VAL A 103 -12.32 34.13 13.67
N ASP A 104 -13.06 34.30 14.77
CA ASP A 104 -13.50 35.61 15.25
C ASP A 104 -12.35 36.60 15.46
N ILE A 105 -11.27 36.12 16.11
CA ILE A 105 -10.09 36.94 16.38
C ILE A 105 -9.40 37.31 15.07
N LEU A 106 -9.32 36.36 14.14
CA LEU A 106 -8.69 36.53 12.83
C LEU A 106 -9.43 37.57 11.99
N VAL A 107 -10.76 37.50 11.95
CA VAL A 107 -11.61 38.46 11.22
C VAL A 107 -11.49 39.85 11.82
N ARG A 108 -11.46 39.98 13.15
CA ARG A 108 -11.32 41.28 13.84
C ARG A 108 -9.94 41.91 13.71
N LYS A 109 -8.88 41.09 13.80
CA LYS A 109 -7.50 41.55 13.78
C LYS A 109 -6.96 41.73 12.35
N GLY A 110 -7.53 41.00 11.40
CA GLY A 110 -6.99 40.88 10.06
C GLY A 110 -5.69 40.05 10.04
N LEU A 111 -5.32 39.59 8.85
CA LEU A 111 -4.05 38.91 8.60
C LEU A 111 -3.07 39.91 7.95
N PRO A 112 -1.87 40.12 8.51
CA PRO A 112 -0.89 41.00 7.89
C PRO A 112 -0.46 40.42 6.53
N GLY A 113 -0.60 41.21 5.47
CA GLY A 113 -0.28 40.80 4.09
C GLY A 113 -1.39 40.07 3.35
N TRP A 114 -2.60 39.95 3.93
CA TRP A 114 -3.75 39.38 3.23
C TRP A 114 -4.35 40.40 2.26
N PRO A 115 -4.54 40.08 0.97
CA PRO A 115 -5.16 40.99 0.03
C PRO A 115 -6.60 41.26 0.47
N SER A 116 -6.95 42.54 0.62
CA SER A 116 -8.35 42.94 0.75
C SER A 116 -9.08 42.63 -0.56
N PRO A 117 -10.29 42.06 -0.52
CA PRO A 117 -11.09 41.83 -1.73
C PRO A 117 -11.43 43.14 -2.46
#